data_AF-A0A923LIS2-F1
#
_entry.id   AF-A0A923LIS2-F1
#
_cell.length_a   1.000
_cell.length_b   1.000
_cell.length_c   1.000
_cell.angle_alpha   90.00
_cell.angle_beta   90.00
_cell.angle_gamma   90.00
#
_symmetry.space_group_name_H-M   'P 1'
#
loop_
_entity.id
_entity.type
_entity.pdbx_description
1 polymer ?
#
loop_
_entity_poly.entity_id
_entity_poly.type
_entity_poly.pdbx_seq_one_letter_code
_entity_poly.pdbx_strand_id
1 'polypeptide(L)'
;MREDNSDIEVIKQIAEYEIEMRDGNSIALYNSLVEWGKGNNEVHTETLNRALNILNAVVLEDYRDQFVIRIPKGERFYRARLVEEKDYGELGIGLYPTSDRLYGFDWKGSKEPPKEMAKAGRLSYNNEPALYLATDEATACSEVKPKIRQLISVATFISEEELEIIDFSKLKYTRSLNSYDDKYSADIRSFLGKVRALFIEPVYNGDYCVTQKIAKYFREKGYQGFKYKSFHANGDNYTFFQENMRKFKWESSRIVINYATANLFLSMDKVEDYADIRNIENIEKEVSVKTRAKLFKQTKKKFCEEAKKRE
;
A
#
# COMPACT_ATOMS: atom_id res chain seq x y z
N MET A 1 -55.02 21.27 -16.74
CA MET A 1 -53.53 21.24 -16.77
C MET A 1 -52.91 22.11 -15.68
N ARG A 2 -53.38 22.04 -14.42
CA ARG A 2 -52.72 22.68 -13.26
C ARG A 2 -52.44 21.71 -12.11
N GLU A 3 -53.02 20.51 -12.13
CA GLU A 3 -52.80 19.47 -11.12
C GLU A 3 -51.49 18.69 -11.33
N ASP A 4 -50.95 18.66 -12.55
CA ASP A 4 -49.73 17.89 -12.89
C ASP A 4 -48.43 18.49 -12.29
N ASN A 5 -48.37 19.81 -12.06
CA ASN A 5 -47.15 20.46 -11.59
C ASN A 5 -46.93 20.31 -10.07
N SER A 6 -47.99 20.21 -9.26
CA SER A 6 -47.82 20.04 -7.80
C SER A 6 -47.36 18.64 -7.45
N ASP A 7 -47.86 17.62 -8.17
CA ASP A 7 -47.48 16.23 -7.94
C ASP A 7 -46.01 16.00 -8.34
N ILE A 8 -45.56 16.61 -9.45
CA ILE A 8 -44.14 16.60 -9.84
C ILE A 8 -43.26 17.27 -8.79
N GLU A 9 -43.70 18.36 -8.16
CA GLU A 9 -42.93 19.07 -7.15
C GLU A 9 -42.84 18.29 -5.83
N VAL A 10 -43.94 17.63 -5.42
CA VAL A 10 -43.94 16.72 -4.26
C VAL A 10 -43.03 15.51 -4.51
N ILE A 11 -43.07 14.90 -5.70
CA ILE A 11 -42.19 13.79 -6.05
C ILE A 11 -40.71 14.20 -5.98
N LYS A 12 -40.37 15.40 -6.46
CA LYS A 12 -39.00 15.93 -6.36
C LYS A 12 -38.57 16.11 -4.91
N GLN A 13 -39.42 16.69 -4.07
CA GLN A 13 -39.13 16.88 -2.64
C GLN A 13 -38.91 15.54 -1.92
N ILE A 14 -39.72 14.52 -2.22
CA ILE A 14 -39.53 13.17 -1.67
C ILE A 14 -38.20 12.58 -2.12
N ALA A 15 -37.86 12.70 -3.41
CA ALA A 15 -36.60 12.20 -3.94
C ALA A 15 -35.38 12.90 -3.32
N GLU A 16 -35.45 14.22 -3.13
CA GLU A 16 -34.41 15.00 -2.44
C GLU A 16 -34.23 14.54 -0.99
N TYR A 17 -35.34 14.36 -0.26
CA TYR A 17 -35.31 13.85 1.12
C TYR A 17 -34.71 12.45 1.23
N GLU A 18 -35.04 11.55 0.30
CA GLU A 18 -34.44 10.21 0.26
C GLU A 18 -32.92 10.25 0.04
N ILE A 19 -32.45 11.14 -0.83
CA ILE A 19 -31.01 11.33 -1.07
C ILE A 19 -30.32 11.83 0.22
N GLU A 20 -30.88 12.86 0.86
CA GLU A 20 -30.34 13.40 2.12
C GLU A 20 -30.30 12.33 3.23
N MET A 21 -31.34 11.51 3.34
CA MET A 21 -31.38 10.40 4.30
C MET A 21 -30.29 9.36 4.01
N ARG A 22 -30.08 8.99 2.75
CA ARG A 22 -29.04 8.02 2.35
C ARG A 22 -27.63 8.56 2.64
N ASP A 23 -27.42 9.85 2.41
CA ASP A 23 -26.16 10.53 2.73
C ASP A 23 -25.91 10.54 4.24
N GLY A 24 -26.91 10.92 5.04
CA GLY A 24 -26.86 10.87 6.50
C GLY A 24 -26.54 9.47 7.02
N ASN A 25 -27.18 8.44 6.46
CA ASN A 25 -26.90 7.05 6.80
C ASN A 25 -25.47 6.64 6.44
N SER A 26 -24.96 7.02 5.25
CA SER A 26 -23.57 6.73 4.87
C SER A 26 -22.54 7.33 5.85
N ILE A 27 -22.82 8.53 6.36
CA ILE A 27 -21.99 9.21 7.35
C ILE A 27 -22.03 8.47 8.69
N ALA A 28 -23.22 8.09 9.16
CA ALA A 28 -23.39 7.36 10.41
C ALA A 28 -22.68 5.99 10.40
N LEU A 29 -22.78 5.26 9.28
CA LEU A 29 -22.08 3.98 9.08
C LEU A 29 -20.57 4.16 9.14
N TYR A 30 -20.03 5.15 8.41
CA TYR A 30 -18.59 5.44 8.41
C TYR A 30 -18.09 5.86 9.80
N ASN A 31 -18.78 6.80 10.46
CA ASN A 31 -18.40 7.26 11.79
C ASN A 31 -18.40 6.11 12.80
N SER A 32 -19.37 5.19 12.71
CA SER A 32 -19.40 4.00 13.58
C SER A 32 -18.18 3.10 13.40
N LEU A 33 -17.67 2.94 12.17
CA LEU A 33 -16.41 2.22 11.92
C LEU A 33 -15.21 2.96 12.50
N VAL A 34 -15.18 4.29 12.43
CA VAL A 34 -14.10 5.12 12.99
C VAL A 34 -14.05 4.98 14.51
N GLU A 35 -15.19 5.15 15.17
CA GLU A 35 -15.31 5.02 16.64
C GLU A 35 -14.98 3.60 17.10
N TRP A 36 -15.45 2.59 16.36
CA TRP A 36 -15.06 1.20 16.57
C TRP A 36 -13.55 1.01 16.40
N GLY A 37 -12.95 1.54 15.34
CA GLY A 37 -11.50 1.53 15.11
C GLY A 37 -10.73 2.01 16.33
N LYS A 38 -11.08 3.20 16.83
CA LYS A 38 -10.44 3.87 17.96
C LYS A 38 -10.63 3.16 19.30
N GLY A 39 -11.55 2.20 19.37
CA GLY A 39 -11.84 1.46 20.61
C GLY A 39 -12.70 2.25 21.58
N ASN A 40 -13.51 3.19 21.08
CA ASN A 40 -14.43 3.95 21.91
C ASN A 40 -15.60 3.05 22.35
N ASN A 41 -15.95 3.09 23.64
CA ASN A 41 -16.98 2.23 24.23
C ASN A 41 -18.42 2.68 23.92
N GLU A 42 -18.59 3.89 23.38
CA GLU A 42 -19.90 4.50 23.06
C GLU A 42 -20.41 4.14 21.65
N VAL A 43 -19.78 3.18 20.97
CA VAL A 43 -20.22 2.77 19.64
C VAL A 43 -21.62 2.18 19.71
N HIS A 44 -22.56 2.78 18.98
CA HIS A 44 -23.88 2.20 18.76
C HIS A 44 -23.74 0.86 18.03
N THR A 45 -23.86 -0.23 18.78
CA THR A 45 -23.63 -1.61 18.31
C THR A 45 -24.46 -1.95 17.07
N GLU A 46 -25.69 -1.46 16.99
CA GLU A 46 -26.56 -1.69 15.83
C GLU A 46 -26.03 -1.04 14.55
N THR A 47 -25.63 0.24 14.60
CA THR A 47 -25.06 0.96 13.45
C THR A 47 -23.72 0.37 13.03
N LEU A 48 -22.88 -0.02 13.98
CA LEU A 48 -21.63 -0.73 13.67
C LEU A 48 -21.90 -2.08 12.98
N ASN A 49 -22.81 -2.88 13.52
CA ASN A 49 -23.17 -4.16 12.91
C ASN A 49 -23.74 -3.95 11.50
N ARG A 50 -24.58 -2.94 11.30
CA ARG A 50 -25.06 -2.55 9.98
C ARG A 50 -23.91 -2.17 9.05
N ALA A 51 -22.95 -1.36 9.51
CA ALA A 51 -21.78 -0.96 8.71
C ALA A 51 -20.90 -2.16 8.31
N LEU A 52 -20.62 -3.08 9.24
CA LEU A 52 -19.85 -4.30 8.97
C LEU A 52 -20.60 -5.25 8.04
N ASN A 53 -21.92 -5.40 8.20
CA ASN A 53 -22.75 -6.23 7.33
C ASN A 53 -22.79 -5.68 5.90
N ILE A 54 -22.96 -4.37 5.74
CA ILE A 54 -22.91 -3.72 4.43
C ILE A 54 -21.52 -3.88 3.81
N LEU A 55 -20.45 -3.62 4.58
CA LEU A 55 -19.09 -3.81 4.09
C LEU A 55 -18.85 -5.26 3.64
N ASN A 56 -19.32 -6.24 4.42
CA ASN A 56 -19.21 -7.66 4.09
C ASN A 56 -19.99 -8.00 2.81
N ALA A 57 -21.26 -7.62 2.73
CA ALA A 57 -22.10 -7.92 1.58
C ALA A 57 -21.57 -7.25 0.30
N VAL A 58 -21.11 -6.00 0.39
CA VAL A 58 -20.53 -5.29 -0.76
C VAL A 58 -19.22 -5.94 -1.22
N VAL A 59 -18.28 -6.18 -0.31
CA VAL A 59 -16.93 -6.68 -0.67
C VAL A 59 -16.95 -8.16 -1.03
N LEU A 60 -17.76 -8.98 -0.33
CA LEU A 60 -17.72 -10.44 -0.45
C LEU A 60 -18.85 -11.04 -1.28
N GLU A 61 -19.91 -10.29 -1.58
CA GLU A 61 -21.08 -10.79 -2.31
C GLU A 61 -21.35 -9.92 -3.54
N ASP A 62 -21.97 -8.74 -3.35
CA ASP A 62 -22.50 -7.90 -4.43
C ASP A 62 -21.42 -7.49 -5.44
N TYR A 63 -20.20 -7.20 -4.98
CA TYR A 63 -19.05 -6.77 -5.78
C TYR A 63 -17.82 -7.66 -5.59
N ARG A 64 -18.02 -8.95 -5.27
CA ARG A 64 -16.92 -9.89 -5.00
C ARG A 64 -15.90 -9.94 -6.14
N ASP A 65 -16.36 -9.97 -7.38
CA ASP A 65 -15.52 -9.97 -8.59
C ASP A 65 -14.63 -8.73 -8.71
N GLN A 66 -14.96 -7.66 -7.98
CA GLN A 66 -14.24 -6.40 -8.01
C GLN A 66 -13.34 -6.21 -6.78
N PHE A 67 -13.72 -6.69 -5.61
CA PHE A 67 -12.92 -6.54 -4.38
C PHE A 67 -12.11 -7.77 -4.00
N VAL A 68 -12.44 -8.96 -4.49
CA VAL A 68 -11.67 -10.18 -4.21
C VAL A 68 -10.88 -10.53 -5.45
N ILE A 69 -9.56 -10.49 -5.36
CA ILE A 69 -8.66 -10.81 -6.48
C ILE A 69 -7.76 -11.99 -6.12
N ARG A 70 -7.26 -12.66 -7.15
CA ARG A 70 -6.27 -13.74 -7.01
C ARG A 70 -4.92 -13.24 -7.50
N ILE A 71 -3.92 -13.41 -6.66
CA ILE A 71 -2.51 -13.28 -7.05
C ILE A 71 -2.06 -14.65 -7.54
N PRO A 72 -1.63 -14.79 -8.81
CA PRO A 72 -1.13 -16.06 -9.29
C PRO A 72 0.22 -16.41 -8.65
N LYS A 73 0.56 -17.70 -8.66
CA LYS A 73 1.93 -18.14 -8.36
C LYS A 73 2.89 -17.55 -9.40
N GLY A 74 4.05 -17.08 -8.95
CA GLY A 74 5.09 -16.50 -9.81
C GLY A 74 4.99 -14.98 -9.98
N GLU A 75 4.00 -14.34 -9.36
CA GLU A 75 3.85 -12.88 -9.38
C GLU A 75 5.00 -12.21 -8.63
N ARG A 76 5.56 -11.14 -9.23
CA ARG A 76 6.69 -10.39 -8.67
C ARG A 76 6.19 -9.18 -7.87
N PHE A 77 6.88 -8.96 -6.76
CA PHE A 77 6.61 -7.88 -5.83
C PHE A 77 7.92 -7.24 -5.38
N TYR A 78 7.83 -6.00 -4.93
CA TYR A 78 9.02 -5.23 -4.54
C TYR A 78 8.89 -4.69 -3.13
N ARG A 79 10.01 -4.65 -2.42
CA ARG A 79 10.09 -3.99 -1.11
C ARG A 79 11.35 -3.16 -1.02
N ALA A 80 11.22 -1.93 -0.56
CA ALA A 80 12.34 -1.06 -0.32
C ALA A 80 12.65 -0.94 1.18
N ARG A 81 13.93 -0.68 1.49
CA ARG A 81 14.42 -0.29 2.81
C ARG A 81 15.50 0.77 2.65
N LEU A 82 15.47 1.76 3.52
CA LEU A 82 16.54 2.75 3.60
C LEU A 82 17.82 2.06 4.08
N VAL A 83 18.95 2.41 3.47
CA VAL A 83 20.27 1.94 3.91
C VAL A 83 20.92 3.07 4.69
N GLU A 84 21.20 2.81 5.96
CA GLU A 84 21.90 3.75 6.83
C GLU A 84 23.41 3.70 6.57
N GLU A 85 24.10 4.83 6.70
CA GLU A 85 25.54 4.93 6.42
C GLU A 85 26.38 3.98 7.27
N LYS A 86 25.95 3.74 8.52
CA LYS A 86 26.58 2.75 9.38
C LYS A 86 26.64 1.39 8.70
N ASP A 87 25.61 0.97 7.97
CA ASP A 87 25.45 -0.38 7.43
C ASP A 87 26.17 -0.59 6.09
N TYR A 88 26.81 0.44 5.55
CA TYR A 88 27.52 0.36 4.28
C TYR A 88 28.65 -0.68 4.32
N GLY A 89 28.64 -1.59 3.35
CA GLY A 89 29.66 -2.63 3.22
C GLY A 89 29.51 -3.81 4.18
N GLU A 90 28.42 -3.89 4.96
CA GLU A 90 28.19 -5.01 5.88
C GLU A 90 27.80 -6.29 5.11
N LEU A 91 28.78 -7.17 4.91
CA LEU A 91 28.61 -8.46 4.22
C LEU A 91 27.60 -9.37 4.93
N GLY A 92 27.54 -9.35 6.26
CA GLY A 92 26.65 -10.20 7.06
C GLY A 92 25.17 -9.91 6.89
N ILE A 93 24.81 -8.77 6.26
CA ILE A 93 23.43 -8.41 5.91
C ILE A 93 23.25 -8.20 4.40
N GLY A 94 24.22 -8.65 3.59
CA GLY A 94 24.15 -8.65 2.12
C GLY A 94 24.59 -7.36 1.43
N LEU A 95 25.02 -6.33 2.17
CA LEU A 95 25.39 -5.03 1.60
C LEU A 95 26.84 -5.00 1.15
N TYR A 96 27.10 -5.23 -0.14
CA TYR A 96 28.46 -5.18 -0.68
C TYR A 96 28.54 -4.75 -2.15
N PRO A 97 29.65 -4.11 -2.56
CA PRO A 97 29.90 -3.78 -3.95
C PRO A 97 30.65 -4.90 -4.67
N THR A 98 30.43 -5.00 -5.97
CA THR A 98 31.25 -5.79 -6.92
C THR A 98 31.85 -4.85 -7.97
N SER A 99 32.37 -5.39 -9.07
CA SER A 99 32.93 -4.59 -10.17
C SER A 99 31.87 -3.76 -10.89
N ASP A 100 30.65 -4.26 -10.87
CA ASP A 100 29.54 -4.00 -11.77
C ASP A 100 28.22 -3.76 -11.03
N ARG A 101 28.10 -4.06 -9.73
CA ARG A 101 26.85 -3.88 -8.98
C ARG A 101 27.07 -3.53 -7.52
N LEU A 102 26.06 -2.90 -6.90
CA LEU A 102 25.91 -2.80 -5.44
C LEU A 102 24.71 -3.64 -4.99
N TYR A 103 24.99 -4.70 -4.22
CA TYR A 103 23.99 -5.61 -3.68
C TYR A 103 23.26 -4.97 -2.50
N GLY A 104 21.95 -5.18 -2.45
CA GLY A 104 21.09 -4.74 -1.35
C GLY A 104 21.08 -5.70 -0.17
N PHE A 105 20.17 -5.50 0.77
CA PHE A 105 19.99 -6.41 1.89
C PHE A 105 19.74 -7.85 1.43
N ASP A 106 20.27 -8.81 2.19
CA ASP A 106 19.97 -10.23 2.00
C ASP A 106 18.49 -10.54 2.29
N TRP A 107 18.12 -11.81 2.24
CA TRP A 107 16.73 -12.23 2.49
C TRP A 107 16.24 -11.80 3.89
N LYS A 108 17.09 -11.87 4.94
CA LYS A 108 16.71 -11.51 6.31
C LYS A 108 16.50 -10.00 6.45
N GLY A 109 17.44 -9.23 5.93
CA GLY A 109 17.38 -7.77 5.94
C GLY A 109 16.24 -7.23 5.07
N SER A 110 15.87 -7.94 4.00
CA SER A 110 14.77 -7.56 3.10
C SER A 110 13.38 -7.89 3.64
N LYS A 111 13.25 -8.93 4.48
CA LYS A 111 11.96 -9.42 4.98
C LYS A 111 11.29 -8.52 6.02
N GLU A 112 10.13 -8.91 6.55
CA GLU A 112 9.50 -8.28 7.72
C GLU A 112 10.45 -8.21 8.93
N PRO A 113 10.34 -7.17 9.78
CA PRO A 113 11.08 -7.15 11.04
C PRO A 113 10.62 -8.29 11.97
N PRO A 114 11.46 -8.73 12.92
CA PRO A 114 11.04 -9.58 14.04
C PRO A 114 9.85 -8.98 14.79
N LYS A 115 9.08 -9.82 15.47
CA LYS A 115 7.85 -9.43 16.18
C LYS A 115 8.07 -8.27 17.14
N GLU A 116 9.14 -8.32 17.92
CA GLU A 116 9.48 -7.34 18.96
C GLU A 116 9.90 -5.98 18.37
N MET A 117 10.24 -5.96 17.07
CA MET A 117 10.63 -4.75 16.34
C MET A 117 9.56 -4.30 15.34
N ALA A 118 8.46 -5.05 15.21
CA ALA A 118 7.37 -4.74 14.30
C ALA A 118 6.56 -3.56 14.85
N LYS A 119 6.78 -2.39 14.24
CA LYS A 119 5.98 -1.20 14.50
C LYS A 119 4.62 -1.33 13.82
N ALA A 120 3.62 -0.66 14.41
CA ALA A 120 2.31 -0.51 13.81
C ALA A 120 2.45 0.12 12.41
N GLY A 121 1.79 -0.51 11.45
CA GLY A 121 1.65 -0.01 10.09
C GLY A 121 0.18 0.22 9.76
N ARG A 122 -0.09 0.56 8.50
CA ARG A 122 -1.46 0.90 8.06
C ARG A 122 -2.44 -0.24 8.30
N LEU A 123 -2.04 -1.49 8.12
CA LEU A 123 -2.93 -2.64 8.29
C LEU A 123 -2.52 -3.57 9.44
N SER A 124 -1.37 -3.33 10.08
CA SER A 124 -0.81 -4.20 11.12
C SER A 124 -0.60 -3.48 12.44
N TYR A 125 -0.89 -4.15 13.55
CA TYR A 125 -0.68 -3.62 14.90
C TYR A 125 0.80 -3.55 15.30
N ASN A 126 1.09 -2.89 16.42
CA ASN A 126 2.39 -3.07 17.09
C ASN A 126 2.57 -4.53 17.49
N ASN A 127 3.79 -5.04 17.35
CA ASN A 127 4.13 -6.45 17.59
C ASN A 127 3.38 -7.44 16.68
N GLU A 128 2.90 -6.98 15.53
CA GLU A 128 2.33 -7.80 14.48
C GLU A 128 3.15 -7.63 13.20
N PRO A 129 4.06 -8.58 12.89
CA PRO A 129 4.80 -8.55 11.65
C PRO A 129 3.85 -8.53 10.46
N ALA A 130 4.16 -7.65 9.51
CA ALA A 130 3.52 -7.59 8.20
C ALA A 130 4.59 -7.40 7.11
N LEU A 131 4.39 -8.10 5.99
CA LEU A 131 5.20 -8.00 4.79
C LEU A 131 4.51 -7.01 3.86
N TYR A 132 5.00 -5.77 3.91
CA TYR A 132 4.60 -4.69 3.01
C TYR A 132 5.39 -4.81 1.71
N LEU A 133 4.67 -4.94 0.61
CA LEU A 133 5.22 -5.04 -0.74
C LEU A 133 4.56 -4.00 -1.65
N ALA A 134 5.12 -3.79 -2.83
CA ALA A 134 4.58 -2.93 -3.87
C ALA A 134 4.58 -3.65 -5.23
N THR A 135 3.74 -3.15 -6.14
CA THR A 135 3.60 -3.67 -7.50
C THR A 135 4.84 -3.44 -8.37
N ASP A 136 5.60 -2.38 -8.07
CA ASP A 136 6.81 -2.00 -8.81
C ASP A 136 7.86 -1.38 -7.87
N GLU A 137 9.11 -1.33 -8.34
CA GLU A 137 10.22 -0.79 -7.57
C GLU A 137 10.06 0.71 -7.23
N ALA A 138 9.43 1.50 -8.12
CA ALA A 138 9.31 2.96 -7.95
C ALA A 138 8.35 3.28 -6.80
N THR A 139 7.27 2.52 -6.74
CA THR A 139 6.30 2.53 -5.66
C THR A 139 6.96 2.09 -4.36
N ALA A 140 7.69 0.97 -4.34
CA ALA A 140 8.42 0.52 -3.16
C ALA A 140 9.38 1.60 -2.61
N CYS A 141 10.20 2.18 -3.49
CA CYS A 141 11.14 3.24 -3.12
C CYS A 141 10.44 4.52 -2.64
N SER A 142 9.29 4.88 -3.22
CA SER A 142 8.54 6.07 -2.82
C SER A 142 7.90 5.92 -1.44
N GLU A 143 7.44 4.73 -1.08
CA GLU A 143 6.82 4.45 0.23
C GLU A 143 7.79 4.60 1.41
N VAL A 144 9.08 4.33 1.21
CA VAL A 144 10.10 4.54 2.27
C VAL A 144 10.55 5.99 2.43
N LYS A 145 9.99 6.92 1.63
CA LYS A 145 10.19 8.38 1.73
C LYS A 145 11.66 8.79 1.88
N PRO A 146 12.53 8.34 0.96
CA PRO A 146 13.96 8.55 1.05
C PRO A 146 14.31 10.04 0.90
N LYS A 147 15.28 10.50 1.68
CA LYS A 147 15.90 11.82 1.45
C LYS A 147 16.64 11.83 0.11
N ILE A 148 16.86 13.02 -0.44
CA ILE A 148 17.75 13.18 -1.60
C ILE A 148 19.13 12.62 -1.25
N ARG A 149 19.70 11.86 -2.18
CA ARG A 149 20.95 11.08 -2.10
C ARG A 149 20.95 9.93 -1.09
N GLN A 150 19.81 9.58 -0.50
CA GLN A 150 19.74 8.41 0.36
C GLN A 150 19.77 7.12 -0.48
N LEU A 151 20.55 6.15 0.00
CA LEU A 151 20.60 4.82 -0.59
C LEU A 151 19.44 3.98 -0.10
N ILE A 152 18.92 3.17 -1.02
CA ILE A 152 17.74 2.35 -0.82
C ILE A 152 18.09 0.96 -1.33
N SER A 153 17.87 -0.04 -0.50
CA SER A 153 17.87 -1.42 -0.94
C SER A 153 16.48 -1.78 -1.43
N VAL A 154 16.38 -2.27 -2.66
CA VAL A 154 15.13 -2.74 -3.27
C VAL A 154 15.26 -4.24 -3.48
N ALA A 155 14.36 -5.00 -2.87
CA ALA A 155 14.30 -6.44 -2.93
C ALA A 155 13.11 -6.90 -3.77
N THR A 156 13.31 -7.97 -4.55
CA THR A 156 12.28 -8.63 -5.34
C THR A 156 11.82 -9.90 -4.62
N PHE A 157 10.50 -10.05 -4.50
CA PHE A 157 9.83 -11.21 -3.95
C PHE A 157 8.94 -11.84 -5.00
N ILE A 158 8.79 -13.17 -4.97
CA ILE A 158 7.94 -13.94 -5.86
C ILE A 158 6.93 -14.71 -5.03
N SER A 159 5.64 -14.67 -5.40
CA SER A 159 4.63 -15.55 -4.81
C SER A 159 4.89 -17.02 -5.19
N GLU A 160 4.91 -17.92 -4.22
CA GLU A 160 5.14 -19.36 -4.44
C GLU A 160 3.83 -20.15 -4.57
N GLU A 161 2.71 -19.51 -4.26
CA GLU A 161 1.35 -20.06 -4.28
C GLU A 161 0.37 -19.02 -4.83
N GLU A 162 -0.82 -19.48 -5.26
CA GLU A 162 -1.95 -18.59 -5.49
C GLU A 162 -2.46 -18.04 -4.13
N LEU A 163 -2.83 -16.77 -4.10
CA LEU A 163 -3.35 -16.09 -2.91
C LEU A 163 -4.67 -15.39 -3.24
N GLU A 164 -5.69 -15.55 -2.40
CA GLU A 164 -6.93 -14.76 -2.50
C GLU A 164 -6.88 -13.57 -1.52
N ILE A 165 -7.00 -12.36 -2.03
CA ILE A 165 -6.80 -11.11 -1.27
C ILE A 165 -7.92 -10.10 -1.52
N ILE A 166 -8.04 -9.11 -0.62
CA ILE A 166 -8.97 -7.98 -0.77
C ILE A 166 -8.28 -6.80 -1.47
N ASP A 167 -8.92 -6.25 -2.51
CA ASP A 167 -8.45 -5.13 -3.31
C ASP A 167 -9.26 -3.85 -3.03
N PHE A 168 -8.64 -2.93 -2.28
CA PHE A 168 -9.12 -1.57 -2.05
C PHE A 168 -8.40 -0.53 -2.94
N SER A 169 -7.64 -0.94 -3.98
CA SER A 169 -6.94 0.01 -4.87
C SER A 169 -7.80 0.55 -6.00
N LYS A 170 -8.88 -0.15 -6.36
CA LYS A 170 -9.73 0.21 -7.51
C LYS A 170 -10.36 1.60 -7.36
N LEU A 171 -10.14 2.44 -8.37
CA LEU A 171 -10.73 3.78 -8.50
C LEU A 171 -12.01 3.78 -9.34
N LYS A 172 -12.16 2.81 -10.24
CA LYS A 172 -13.31 2.63 -11.12
C LYS A 172 -13.82 1.20 -10.99
N TYR A 173 -15.14 1.07 -10.94
CA TYR A 173 -15.83 -0.21 -10.83
C TYR A 173 -16.59 -0.46 -12.13
N THR A 174 -16.68 -1.73 -12.56
CA THR A 174 -17.40 -2.14 -13.78
C THR A 174 -18.91 -1.96 -13.65
N ARG A 175 -19.40 -1.99 -12.40
CA ARG A 175 -20.79 -1.71 -12.02
C ARG A 175 -20.82 -0.50 -11.10
N SER A 176 -21.82 0.36 -11.27
CA SER A 176 -21.93 1.56 -10.45
C SER A 176 -22.27 1.19 -9.00
N LEU A 177 -21.49 1.68 -8.05
CA LEU A 177 -21.65 1.33 -6.63
C LEU A 177 -23.02 1.73 -6.06
N ASN A 178 -23.68 2.75 -6.64
CA ASN A 178 -25.00 3.20 -6.23
C ASN A 178 -26.16 2.23 -6.58
N SER A 179 -25.87 1.15 -7.30
CA SER A 179 -26.90 0.16 -7.72
C SER A 179 -27.57 -0.55 -6.54
N TYR A 180 -27.03 -0.41 -5.32
CA TYR A 180 -27.57 -1.02 -4.10
C TYR A 180 -27.94 0.01 -3.02
N ASP A 181 -28.01 1.30 -3.36
CA ASP A 181 -28.35 2.34 -2.38
C ASP A 181 -29.73 2.11 -1.76
N ASP A 182 -30.71 1.67 -2.57
CA ASP A 182 -32.05 1.31 -2.10
C ASP A 182 -32.00 0.11 -1.15
N LYS A 183 -31.26 -0.96 -1.54
CA LYS A 183 -31.11 -2.21 -0.75
C LYS A 183 -30.59 -1.94 0.66
N TYR A 184 -29.66 -0.99 0.78
CA TYR A 184 -28.98 -0.70 2.03
C TYR A 184 -29.47 0.57 2.73
N SER A 185 -30.36 1.32 2.07
CA SER A 185 -30.85 2.64 2.50
C SER A 185 -29.69 3.57 2.89
N ALA A 186 -28.65 3.60 2.08
CA ALA A 186 -27.43 4.40 2.30
C ALA A 186 -26.72 4.65 0.97
N ASP A 187 -26.01 5.77 0.82
CA ASP A 187 -25.10 5.96 -0.33
C ASP A 187 -23.86 5.07 -0.16
N ILE A 188 -23.85 3.95 -0.90
CA ILE A 188 -22.78 2.95 -0.85
C ILE A 188 -21.50 3.46 -1.49
N ARG A 189 -21.62 4.30 -2.52
CA ARG A 189 -20.47 4.91 -3.17
C ARG A 189 -19.75 5.84 -2.20
N SER A 190 -20.49 6.67 -1.46
CA SER A 190 -19.95 7.57 -0.44
C SER A 190 -19.35 6.79 0.73
N PHE A 191 -20.07 5.81 1.27
CA PHE A 191 -19.59 4.97 2.38
C PHE A 191 -18.28 4.23 2.02
N LEU A 192 -18.26 3.49 0.91
CA LEU A 192 -17.04 2.79 0.47
C LEU A 192 -15.93 3.76 0.07
N GLY A 193 -16.26 4.90 -0.51
CA GLY A 193 -15.30 5.95 -0.87
C GLY A 193 -14.51 6.40 0.35
N LYS A 194 -15.19 6.65 1.48
CA LYS A 194 -14.58 7.01 2.76
C LYS A 194 -13.77 5.85 3.36
N VAL A 195 -14.31 4.63 3.36
CA VAL A 195 -13.57 3.45 3.84
C VAL A 195 -12.27 3.26 3.04
N ARG A 196 -12.33 3.37 1.70
CA ARG A 196 -11.16 3.24 0.81
C ARG A 196 -10.13 4.33 1.08
N ALA A 197 -10.56 5.57 1.30
CA ALA A 197 -9.67 6.69 1.59
C ALA A 197 -8.76 6.40 2.80
N LEU A 198 -9.25 5.69 3.82
CA LEU A 198 -8.44 5.27 4.97
C LEU A 198 -7.23 4.38 4.58
N PHE A 199 -7.36 3.57 3.53
CA PHE A 199 -6.28 2.71 3.04
C PHE A 199 -5.24 3.46 2.19
N ILE A 200 -5.57 4.65 1.69
CA ILE A 200 -4.75 5.37 0.72
C ILE A 200 -4.12 6.60 1.38
N GLU A 201 -4.93 7.45 2.00
CA GLU A 201 -4.52 8.77 2.47
C GLU A 201 -3.48 8.69 3.61
N PRO A 202 -2.51 9.61 3.66
CA PRO A 202 -1.53 9.63 4.74
C PRO A 202 -2.20 9.98 6.06
N VAL A 203 -1.93 9.20 7.11
CA VAL A 203 -2.36 9.54 8.47
C VAL A 203 -1.21 10.23 9.19
N TYR A 204 -1.35 11.53 9.45
CA TYR A 204 -0.28 12.34 10.04
C TYR A 204 -0.01 12.01 11.52
N ASN A 205 -1.02 11.52 12.24
CA ASN A 205 -0.90 11.17 13.66
C ASN A 205 -0.61 9.67 13.88
N GLY A 206 -0.44 8.88 12.81
CA GLY A 206 -0.19 7.43 12.89
C GLY A 206 -1.38 6.57 13.35
N ASP A 207 -2.58 7.15 13.45
CA ASP A 207 -3.79 6.44 13.86
C ASP A 207 -4.35 5.56 12.74
N TYR A 208 -3.84 4.34 12.65
CA TYR A 208 -4.29 3.32 11.70
C TYR A 208 -5.34 2.37 12.26
N CYS A 209 -5.97 2.73 13.39
CA CYS A 209 -6.82 1.82 14.15
C CYS A 209 -7.96 1.21 13.32
N VAL A 210 -8.60 2.02 12.46
CA VAL A 210 -9.73 1.60 11.63
C VAL A 210 -9.28 0.58 10.58
N THR A 211 -8.22 0.89 9.81
CA THR A 211 -7.71 0.00 8.76
C THR A 211 -7.13 -1.29 9.34
N GLN A 212 -6.49 -1.23 10.51
CA GLN A 212 -6.02 -2.41 11.22
C GLN A 212 -7.18 -3.32 11.65
N LYS A 213 -8.25 -2.75 12.21
CA LYS A 213 -9.43 -3.53 12.61
C LYS A 213 -10.18 -4.11 11.41
N ILE A 214 -10.34 -3.36 10.31
CA ILE A 214 -10.92 -3.87 9.06
C ILE A 214 -10.03 -4.99 8.48
N ALA A 215 -8.72 -4.80 8.47
CA ALA A 215 -7.79 -5.82 7.98
C ALA A 215 -7.89 -7.11 8.81
N LYS A 216 -7.91 -6.99 10.14
CA LYS A 216 -8.15 -8.13 11.04
C LYS A 216 -9.49 -8.82 10.75
N TYR A 217 -10.57 -8.06 10.60
CA TYR A 217 -11.91 -8.59 10.30
C TYR A 217 -11.95 -9.46 9.04
N PHE A 218 -11.32 -9.04 7.95
CA PHE A 218 -11.26 -9.84 6.72
C PHE A 218 -10.27 -11.01 6.82
N ARG A 219 -9.16 -10.88 7.55
CA ARG A 219 -8.22 -12.00 7.79
C ARG A 219 -8.88 -13.13 8.57
N GLU A 220 -9.70 -12.81 9.57
CA GLU A 220 -10.47 -13.80 10.33
C GLU A 220 -11.47 -14.58 9.46
N LYS A 221 -11.82 -14.06 8.27
CA LYS A 221 -12.64 -14.75 7.25
C LYS A 221 -11.81 -15.54 6.23
N GLY A 222 -10.49 -15.55 6.33
CA GLY A 222 -9.59 -16.35 5.50
C GLY A 222 -8.88 -15.62 4.36
N TYR A 223 -9.09 -14.31 4.19
CA TYR A 223 -8.41 -13.54 3.14
C TYR A 223 -6.93 -13.32 3.47
N GLN A 224 -6.07 -13.54 2.49
CA GLN A 224 -4.64 -13.78 2.72
C GLN A 224 -3.77 -12.51 2.71
N GLY A 225 -4.34 -11.39 2.32
CA GLY A 225 -3.68 -10.11 2.22
C GLY A 225 -4.59 -9.02 1.69
N PHE A 226 -4.02 -7.84 1.50
CA PHE A 226 -4.73 -6.67 0.99
C PHE A 226 -3.90 -5.99 -0.09
N LYS A 227 -4.59 -5.38 -1.05
CA LYS A 227 -4.05 -4.49 -2.05
C LYS A 227 -4.70 -3.12 -1.90
N TYR A 228 -3.92 -2.04 -1.98
CA TYR A 228 -4.42 -0.66 -1.86
C TYR A 228 -3.53 0.30 -2.65
N LYS A 229 -4.08 1.45 -3.05
CA LYS A 229 -3.34 2.42 -3.88
C LYS A 229 -2.17 3.02 -3.08
N SER A 230 -1.02 3.19 -3.71
CA SER A 230 0.01 4.07 -3.16
C SER A 230 -0.45 5.53 -3.26
N PHE A 231 -0.22 6.30 -2.21
CA PHE A 231 -0.39 7.75 -2.25
C PHE A 231 0.83 8.46 -2.86
N HIS A 232 1.99 7.78 -2.85
CA HIS A 232 3.28 8.37 -3.21
C HIS A 232 3.76 8.00 -4.62
N ALA A 233 3.05 7.09 -5.29
CA ALA A 233 3.35 6.62 -6.65
C ALA A 233 2.09 6.09 -7.34
N ASN A 234 2.19 5.82 -8.64
CA ASN A 234 1.08 5.32 -9.45
C ASN A 234 0.73 3.85 -9.19
N GLY A 235 1.66 3.06 -8.64
CA GLY A 235 1.48 1.65 -8.35
C GLY A 235 0.61 1.38 -7.13
N ASP A 236 0.54 0.10 -6.77
CA ASP A 236 -0.25 -0.40 -5.65
C ASP A 236 0.66 -1.01 -4.58
N ASN A 237 0.22 -0.90 -3.34
CA ASN A 237 0.80 -1.55 -2.18
C ASN A 237 0.05 -2.83 -1.85
N TYR A 238 0.78 -3.78 -1.26
CA TYR A 238 0.26 -5.03 -0.77
C TYR A 238 0.70 -5.25 0.67
N THR A 239 -0.16 -5.88 1.47
CA THR A 239 0.19 -6.30 2.83
C THR A 239 -0.20 -7.75 3.05
N PHE A 240 0.78 -8.53 3.49
CA PHE A 240 0.61 -9.93 3.86
C PHE A 240 1.05 -10.14 5.32
N PHE A 241 0.40 -11.07 6.01
CA PHE A 241 0.58 -11.29 7.45
C PHE A 241 1.23 -12.65 7.72
N GLN A 242 1.58 -12.90 8.98
CA GLN A 242 2.39 -14.03 9.41
C GLN A 242 1.94 -15.38 8.82
N GLU A 243 0.63 -15.61 8.75
CA GLU A 243 0.00 -16.80 8.17
C GLU A 243 0.34 -17.05 6.69
N ASN A 244 0.68 -16.00 5.93
CA ASN A 244 0.90 -16.05 4.47
C ASN A 244 2.30 -15.61 4.03
N MET A 245 3.12 -15.00 4.89
CA MET A 245 4.46 -14.51 4.53
C MET A 245 5.41 -15.58 3.99
N ARG A 246 5.25 -16.84 4.44
CA ARG A 246 6.07 -17.97 3.97
C ARG A 246 5.82 -18.33 2.51
N LYS A 247 4.74 -17.81 1.91
CA LYS A 247 4.35 -18.02 0.51
C LYS A 247 5.09 -17.08 -0.44
N PHE A 248 6.10 -16.36 0.04
CA PHE A 248 6.92 -15.43 -0.73
C PHE A 248 8.39 -15.83 -0.66
N LYS A 249 9.00 -16.01 -1.82
CA LYS A 249 10.42 -16.25 -1.97
C LYS A 249 11.14 -14.95 -2.30
N TRP A 250 12.24 -14.67 -1.61
CA TRP A 250 13.17 -13.63 -1.99
C TRP A 250 13.97 -14.07 -3.23
N GLU A 251 13.99 -13.24 -4.27
CA GLU A 251 14.73 -13.51 -5.53
C GLU A 251 16.10 -12.82 -5.52
N SER A 252 16.13 -11.51 -5.29
CA SER A 252 17.36 -10.70 -5.27
C SER A 252 17.11 -9.34 -4.64
N SER A 253 18.18 -8.58 -4.42
CA SER A 253 18.10 -7.17 -4.06
C SER A 253 19.22 -6.35 -4.69
N ARG A 254 18.97 -5.05 -4.87
CA ARG A 254 19.93 -4.08 -5.41
C ARG A 254 19.88 -2.75 -4.69
N ILE A 255 20.94 -1.97 -4.80
CA ILE A 255 20.97 -0.59 -4.31
C ILE A 255 20.57 0.38 -5.41
N VAL A 256 19.68 1.30 -5.05
CA VAL A 256 19.38 2.50 -5.82
C VAL A 256 19.57 3.75 -4.97
N ILE A 257 19.70 4.90 -5.61
CA ILE A 257 19.84 6.19 -4.94
C ILE A 257 18.73 7.14 -5.38
N ASN A 258 18.10 7.80 -4.42
CA ASN A 258 17.17 8.89 -4.71
C ASN A 258 17.96 10.11 -5.19
N TYR A 259 18.11 10.30 -6.50
CA TYR A 259 19.05 11.27 -7.04
C TYR A 259 18.56 12.72 -6.96
N ALA A 260 17.26 12.94 -7.20
CA ALA A 260 16.68 14.27 -7.33
C ALA A 260 15.28 14.37 -6.72
N THR A 261 14.80 15.60 -6.58
CA THR A 261 13.40 15.89 -6.27
C THR A 261 12.48 15.22 -7.31
N ALA A 262 11.32 14.74 -6.85
CA ALA A 262 10.37 13.91 -7.60
C ALA A 262 10.74 12.42 -7.79
N ASN A 263 11.54 11.85 -6.87
CA ASN A 263 11.78 10.40 -6.75
C ASN A 263 12.39 9.77 -8.02
N LEU A 264 13.44 10.40 -8.57
CA LEU A 264 14.28 9.78 -9.59
C LEU A 264 15.23 8.78 -8.92
N PHE A 265 14.95 7.48 -9.05
CA PHE A 265 15.76 6.41 -8.48
C PHE A 265 16.75 5.87 -9.50
N LEU A 266 18.02 6.19 -9.32
CA LEU A 266 19.09 5.70 -10.20
C LEU A 266 19.61 4.37 -9.68
N SER A 267 19.70 3.38 -10.57
CA SER A 267 20.33 2.12 -10.22
C SER A 267 21.83 2.29 -10.00
N MET A 268 22.34 1.57 -8.99
CA MET A 268 23.77 1.47 -8.76
C MET A 268 24.39 0.22 -9.40
N ASP A 269 23.69 -0.38 -10.36
CA ASP A 269 24.21 -1.42 -11.24
C ASP A 269 24.84 -0.77 -12.49
N LYS A 270 26.02 -1.22 -12.89
CA LYS A 270 26.65 -0.94 -14.19
C LYS A 270 26.08 -1.92 -15.22
N VAL A 271 24.84 -1.72 -15.62
CA VAL A 271 24.26 -2.48 -16.71
C VAL A 271 24.48 -1.72 -18.01
N GLU A 272 24.71 -2.44 -19.12
CA GLU A 272 24.80 -1.85 -20.47
C GLU A 272 23.49 -1.12 -20.86
N ASP A 273 22.36 -1.56 -20.31
CA ASP A 273 21.07 -0.85 -20.30
C ASP A 273 20.70 -0.43 -18.88
N TYR A 274 20.86 0.85 -18.54
CA TYR A 274 20.43 1.41 -17.26
C TYR A 274 18.91 1.26 -17.08
N ALA A 275 18.44 0.13 -16.54
CA ALA A 275 17.04 -0.05 -16.15
C ALA A 275 16.77 0.76 -14.87
N ASP A 276 16.64 2.08 -15.04
CA ASP A 276 16.22 3.01 -14.01
C ASP A 276 14.77 2.77 -13.61
N ILE A 277 14.48 3.11 -12.36
CA ILE A 277 13.15 2.94 -11.79
C ILE A 277 12.45 4.29 -11.90
N ARG A 278 11.51 4.40 -12.85
CA ARG A 278 10.82 5.65 -13.20
C ARG A 278 9.66 5.92 -12.25
N ASN A 279 9.56 7.16 -11.75
CA ASN A 279 8.31 7.67 -11.16
C ASN A 279 7.61 8.70 -12.05
N ILE A 280 8.33 9.38 -12.96
CA ILE A 280 7.78 10.42 -13.85
C ILE A 280 8.49 10.38 -15.22
N GLU A 281 7.72 10.42 -16.32
CA GLU A 281 8.20 10.34 -17.71
C GLU A 281 9.13 11.48 -18.17
N ASN A 282 9.30 12.55 -17.37
CA ASN A 282 9.87 13.82 -17.85
C ASN A 282 11.25 14.23 -17.30
N ILE A 283 11.94 13.40 -16.51
CA ILE A 283 13.24 13.79 -15.91
C ILE A 283 14.44 13.16 -16.64
N GLU A 284 14.20 12.21 -17.56
CA GLU A 284 15.26 11.45 -18.24
C GLU A 284 16.12 12.24 -19.24
N LYS A 285 15.90 13.54 -19.45
CA LYS A 285 16.84 14.33 -20.26
C LYS A 285 18.12 14.61 -19.45
N GLU A 286 19.01 13.61 -19.50
CA GLU A 286 20.47 13.68 -19.40
C GLU A 286 21.13 13.63 -18.00
N VAL A 287 20.87 12.60 -17.18
CA VAL A 287 21.92 12.19 -16.23
C VAL A 287 23.02 11.46 -17.02
N SER A 288 24.09 12.18 -17.36
CA SER A 288 25.18 11.66 -18.18
C SER A 288 25.78 10.36 -17.63
N VAL A 289 26.23 9.47 -18.52
CA VAL A 289 27.00 8.25 -18.20
C VAL A 289 28.17 8.58 -17.26
N LYS A 290 28.83 9.72 -17.48
CA LYS A 290 29.92 10.22 -16.63
C LYS A 290 29.47 10.52 -15.20
N THR A 291 28.28 11.11 -15.03
CA THR A 291 27.68 11.39 -13.71
C THR A 291 27.38 10.09 -12.98
N ARG A 292 26.80 9.09 -13.67
CA ARG A 292 26.51 7.76 -13.09
C ARG A 292 27.79 7.04 -12.66
N ALA A 293 28.79 6.99 -13.54
CA ALA A 293 30.09 6.40 -13.23
C ALA A 293 30.76 7.06 -12.01
N LYS A 294 30.68 8.39 -11.91
CA LYS A 294 31.20 9.14 -10.75
C LYS A 294 30.45 8.76 -9.47
N LEU A 295 29.11 8.70 -9.53
CA LEU A 295 28.27 8.35 -8.40
C LEU A 295 28.56 6.93 -7.90
N PHE A 296 28.63 5.96 -8.80
CA PHE A 296 29.02 4.58 -8.48
C PHE A 296 30.38 4.52 -7.79
N LYS A 297 31.40 5.19 -8.36
CA LYS A 297 32.75 5.20 -7.79
C LYS A 297 32.77 5.79 -6.39
N GLN A 298 32.02 6.87 -6.14
CA GLN A 298 31.91 7.51 -4.83
C GLN A 298 31.20 6.59 -3.81
N THR A 299 30.06 6.01 -4.17
CA THR A 299 29.30 5.13 -3.27
C THR A 299 30.08 3.85 -2.96
N LYS A 300 30.70 3.22 -3.98
CA LYS A 300 31.56 2.05 -3.78
C LYS A 300 32.71 2.35 -2.84
N LYS A 301 33.36 3.51 -2.99
CA LYS A 301 34.43 3.96 -2.09
C LYS A 301 33.93 4.06 -0.64
N LYS A 302 32.76 4.67 -0.41
CA LYS A 302 32.15 4.73 0.93
C LYS A 302 31.88 3.36 1.54
N PHE A 303 31.32 2.42 0.76
CA PHE A 303 31.11 1.04 1.22
C PHE A 303 32.42 0.39 1.66
N CYS A 304 33.49 0.54 0.88
CA CYS A 304 34.80 0.01 1.24
C CYS A 304 35.42 0.71 2.46
N GLU A 305 35.21 2.00 2.65
CA GLU A 305 35.73 2.76 3.79
C GLU A 305 35.02 2.40 5.09
N GLU A 306 33.69 2.28 5.09
CA GLU A 306 32.93 1.89 6.29
C GLU A 306 33.18 0.43 6.67
N ALA A 307 33.30 -0.48 5.70
CA ALA A 307 33.64 -1.88 5.97
C ALA A 307 34.98 -2.01 6.73
N LYS A 308 36.00 -1.23 6.35
CA LYS A 308 37.32 -1.24 7.00
C LYS A 308 37.31 -0.71 8.43
N LYS A 309 36.32 0.11 8.82
CA LYS A 309 36.21 0.59 10.22
C LYS A 309 35.71 -0.49 11.17
N ARG A 310 35.21 -1.61 10.64
CA ARG A 310 34.63 -2.72 11.40
C ARG A 310 35.62 -3.85 11.65
N GLU A 311 36.77 -3.84 10.94
CA GLU A 311 37.92 -4.74 11.14
C GLU A 311 38.78 -4.26 12.31
#